data_AF-A0A2V7KYW6-F1
#
_entry.id   AF-A0A2V7KYW6-F1
#
_cell.length_a   1.000
_cell.length_b   1.000
_cell.length_c   1.000
_cell.angle_alpha   90.00
_cell.angle_beta   90.00
_cell.angle_gamma   90.00
#
_symmetry.space_group_name_H-M   'P 1'
#
loop_
_entity.id
_entity.type
_entity.pdbx_description
1 polymer ?
#
loop_
_entity_poly.entity_id
_entity_poly.type
_entity_poly.pdbx_seq_one_letter_code
_entity_poly.pdbx_strand_id
1 'polypeptide(L)'
;MRHQRSIKPYAQPIPPVPGTVPVTGAEPLMSLQTADRLVNLRTRTSESINRGRFLYETYCLVCHGPTGRGDGPISSAAGGPFFGVRSLVNDTIARRTDGYLYAVIVSGQVMGRGLMPIYGDKVRGTDRWDLVNYLRTLQAAVQSPRGRR
;
A
#
# COMPACT_ATOMS: atom_id res chain seq x y z
N MET A 1 11.80 -3.39 -39.50
CA MET A 1 11.20 -4.17 -38.39
C MET A 1 10.63 -3.30 -37.25
N ARG A 2 10.11 -2.09 -37.53
CA ARG A 2 9.53 -1.21 -36.48
C ARG A 2 8.08 -1.56 -36.11
N HIS A 3 7.38 -2.27 -37.00
CA HIS A 3 6.00 -2.72 -36.79
C HIS A 3 5.89 -4.22 -37.09
N GLN A 4 6.03 -5.02 -36.04
CA GLN A 4 5.84 -6.47 -36.12
C GLN A 4 4.34 -6.77 -35.90
N ARG A 5 3.78 -7.72 -36.66
CA ARG A 5 2.38 -8.19 -36.53
C ARG A 5 2.15 -9.05 -35.27
N SER A 6 2.69 -8.62 -34.13
CA SER A 6 2.49 -9.25 -32.82
C SER A 6 1.70 -8.30 -31.93
N ILE A 7 0.73 -8.79 -31.16
CA ILE A 7 0.11 -8.00 -30.09
C ILE A 7 1.21 -7.68 -29.06
N LYS A 8 1.53 -6.40 -28.89
CA LYS A 8 2.55 -5.96 -27.94
C LYS A 8 1.97 -5.94 -26.52
N PRO A 9 2.81 -6.13 -25.48
CA PRO A 9 2.39 -5.87 -24.10
C PRO A 9 1.72 -4.49 -24.01
N TYR A 10 0.57 -4.43 -23.34
CA TYR A 10 -0.28 -3.23 -23.19
C TYR A 10 -1.01 -2.71 -24.44
N ALA A 11 -0.87 -3.34 -25.61
CA ALA A 11 -1.62 -2.94 -26.82
C ALA A 11 -3.11 -3.32 -26.74
N GLN A 12 -3.41 -4.45 -26.09
CA GLN A 12 -4.75 -5.01 -25.90
C GLN A 12 -4.77 -5.78 -24.55
N PRO A 13 -4.95 -5.11 -23.41
CA PRO A 13 -5.03 -5.80 -22.11
C PRO A 13 -6.33 -6.60 -22.02
N ILE A 14 -6.23 -7.92 -21.90
CA ILE A 14 -7.37 -8.82 -21.71
C ILE A 14 -7.37 -9.25 -20.23
N PRO A 15 -8.43 -8.93 -19.45
CA PRO A 15 -8.52 -9.41 -18.08
C PRO A 15 -8.67 -10.93 -18.06
N PRO A 16 -8.19 -11.61 -16.99
CA PRO A 16 -8.44 -13.04 -16.83
C PRO A 16 -9.94 -13.31 -16.73
N VAL A 17 -10.38 -14.46 -17.27
CA VAL A 17 -11.78 -14.88 -17.19
C VAL A 17 -12.19 -15.01 -15.71
N PRO A 18 -13.37 -14.49 -15.30
CA PRO A 18 -13.83 -14.62 -13.92
C PRO A 18 -13.86 -16.08 -13.45
N GLY A 19 -13.41 -16.34 -12.22
CA GLY A 19 -13.37 -17.68 -11.64
C GLY A 19 -12.13 -18.51 -12.01
N THR A 20 -11.23 -18.00 -12.85
CA THR A 20 -9.96 -18.67 -13.14
C THR A 20 -8.94 -18.47 -12.03
N VAL A 21 -8.14 -19.51 -11.75
CA VAL A 21 -7.05 -19.47 -10.77
C VAL A 21 -5.71 -19.52 -11.53
N PRO A 22 -4.87 -18.47 -11.45
CA PRO A 22 -3.56 -18.50 -12.08
C PRO A 22 -2.63 -19.51 -11.40
N VAL A 23 -1.82 -20.23 -12.18
CA VAL A 23 -0.85 -21.24 -11.70
C VAL A 23 0.26 -20.64 -10.82
N THR A 24 0.46 -19.33 -10.92
CA THR A 24 1.38 -18.56 -10.08
C THR A 24 0.79 -18.19 -8.71
N GLY A 25 -0.44 -18.62 -8.42
CA GLY A 25 -1.21 -18.27 -7.22
C GLY A 25 -2.16 -17.10 -7.44
N ALA A 26 -3.38 -17.22 -6.92
CA ALA A 26 -4.38 -16.15 -6.90
C ALA A 26 -4.18 -15.26 -5.67
N GLU A 27 -4.37 -13.95 -5.84
CA GLU A 27 -4.43 -13.03 -4.73
C GLU A 27 -5.80 -13.20 -4.02
N PRO A 28 -5.83 -13.33 -2.69
CA PRO A 28 -7.10 -13.50 -2.00
C PRO A 28 -7.97 -12.25 -2.18
N LEU A 29 -9.27 -12.44 -2.36
CA LEU A 29 -10.24 -11.35 -2.20
C LEU A 29 -10.19 -10.91 -0.73
N MET A 30 -9.76 -9.67 -0.50
CA MET A 30 -9.56 -9.16 0.86
C MET A 30 -10.88 -8.64 1.44
N SER A 31 -11.36 -9.30 2.49
CA SER A 31 -12.39 -8.77 3.41
C SER A 31 -11.72 -8.31 4.70
N LEU A 32 -12.40 -7.47 5.51
CA LEU A 32 -11.92 -7.09 6.84
C LEU A 32 -11.62 -8.31 7.73
N GLN A 33 -12.49 -9.32 7.69
CA GLN A 33 -12.34 -10.53 8.51
C GLN A 33 -11.14 -11.37 8.07
N THR A 34 -10.90 -11.47 6.76
CA THR A 34 -9.72 -12.17 6.22
C THR A 34 -8.45 -11.39 6.55
N ALA A 35 -8.50 -10.06 6.45
CA ALA A 35 -7.37 -9.17 6.71
C ALA A 35 -6.87 -9.28 8.15
N ASP A 36 -7.75 -9.23 9.15
CA ASP A 36 -7.35 -9.27 10.56
C ASP A 36 -6.71 -10.61 10.99
N ARG A 37 -6.89 -11.67 10.20
CA ARG A 37 -6.25 -12.97 10.40
C ARG A 37 -4.88 -13.08 9.75
N LEU A 38 -4.50 -12.15 8.87
CA LEU A 38 -3.20 -12.15 8.22
C LEU A 38 -2.11 -11.72 9.22
N VAL A 39 -1.12 -12.59 9.36
CA VAL A 39 0.07 -12.33 10.18
C VAL A 39 1.23 -11.98 9.26
N ASN A 40 1.96 -10.94 9.62
CA ASN A 40 3.16 -10.53 8.91
C ASN A 40 4.30 -11.51 9.20
N LEU A 41 4.62 -12.36 8.22
CA LEU A 41 5.73 -13.33 8.31
C LEU A 41 7.07 -12.74 7.83
N ARG A 42 7.08 -11.50 7.32
CA ARG A 42 8.29 -10.84 6.84
C ARG A 42 8.99 -10.16 8.00
N THR A 43 10.11 -10.74 8.43
CA THR A 43 10.95 -10.16 9.50
C THR A 43 11.34 -8.73 9.16
N ARG A 44 11.20 -7.83 10.15
CA ARG A 44 11.50 -6.39 10.01
C ARG A 44 13.01 -6.13 10.06
N THR A 45 13.71 -6.50 9.00
CA THR A 45 15.14 -6.21 8.79
C THR A 45 15.35 -4.83 8.14
N SER A 46 16.59 -4.34 8.11
CA SER A 46 16.93 -3.10 7.38
C SER A 46 16.62 -3.22 5.88
N GLU A 47 16.88 -4.38 5.27
CA GLU A 47 16.50 -4.68 3.88
C GLU A 47 14.99 -4.52 3.66
N SER A 48 14.18 -5.13 4.52
CA SER A 48 12.71 -5.03 4.45
C SER A 48 12.24 -3.58 4.58
N ILE A 49 12.78 -2.83 5.54
CA ILE A 49 12.45 -1.42 5.75
C ILE A 49 12.85 -0.58 4.53
N ASN A 50 14.04 -0.79 3.96
CA ASN A 50 14.52 -0.05 2.81
C ASN A 50 13.69 -0.35 1.55
N ARG A 51 13.32 -1.62 1.36
CA ARG A 51 12.41 -2.02 0.27
C ARG A 51 11.03 -1.37 0.43
N GLY A 52 10.48 -1.41 1.64
CA GLY A 52 9.22 -0.74 1.98
C GLY A 52 9.27 0.77 1.77
N ARG A 53 10.38 1.41 2.14
CA ARG A 53 10.60 2.84 1.91
C ARG A 53 10.56 3.19 0.42
N PHE A 54 11.30 2.44 -0.39
CA PHE A 54 11.32 2.63 -1.85
C PHE A 54 9.92 2.55 -2.46
N LEU A 55 9.15 1.53 -2.07
CA LEU A 55 7.77 1.34 -2.53
C LEU A 55 6.85 2.47 -2.05
N TYR A 56 7.01 2.92 -0.80
CA TYR A 56 6.23 4.02 -0.24
C TYR A 56 6.49 5.34 -0.98
N GLU A 57 7.75 5.67 -1.23
CA GLU A 57 8.15 6.86 -1.98
C GLU A 57 7.62 6.81 -3.42
N THR A 58 7.56 5.61 -4.02
CA THR A 58 7.07 5.40 -5.38
C THR A 58 5.54 5.54 -5.49
N TYR A 59 4.79 4.96 -4.56
CA TYR A 59 3.33 4.77 -4.73
C TYR A 59 2.46 5.53 -3.73
N CYS A 60 2.95 5.78 -2.52
CA CYS A 60 2.11 6.23 -1.40
C CYS A 60 2.36 7.69 -1.02
N LEU A 61 3.61 8.16 -1.18
CA LEU A 61 4.06 9.49 -0.75
C LEU A 61 3.24 10.62 -1.38
N VAL A 62 2.87 10.49 -2.65
CA VAL A 62 2.14 11.52 -3.39
C VAL A 62 0.85 11.95 -2.68
N CYS A 63 0.18 11.02 -1.98
CA CYS A 63 -1.01 11.30 -1.17
C CYS A 63 -0.66 11.46 0.32
N HIS A 64 0.10 10.51 0.87
CA HIS A 64 0.27 10.39 2.33
C HIS A 64 1.41 11.21 2.90
N GLY A 65 2.25 11.82 2.05
CA GLY A 65 3.38 12.66 2.43
C GLY A 65 4.59 11.87 2.93
N PRO A 66 5.77 12.50 3.05
CA PRO A 66 7.01 11.82 3.44
C PRO A 66 6.97 11.26 4.87
N THR A 67 6.17 11.86 5.76
CA THR A 67 6.03 11.45 7.16
C THR A 67 4.74 10.66 7.44
N GLY A 68 3.96 10.36 6.40
CA GLY A 68 2.70 9.62 6.52
C GLY A 68 1.57 10.40 7.19
N ARG A 69 1.62 11.74 7.21
CA ARG A 69 0.61 12.57 7.88
C ARG A 69 -0.61 12.89 7.01
N GLY A 70 -0.66 12.38 5.78
CA GLY A 70 -1.77 12.67 4.85
C GLY A 70 -1.61 14.03 4.17
N ASP A 71 -0.39 14.53 4.08
CA ASP A 71 0.02 15.85 3.61
C ASP A 71 0.88 15.76 2.34
N GLY A 72 0.66 14.71 1.52
CA GLY A 72 1.29 14.61 0.21
C GLY A 72 0.81 15.70 -0.74
N PRO A 73 1.57 16.01 -1.81
CA PRO A 73 1.32 17.14 -2.71
C PRO A 73 -0.08 17.16 -3.35
N ILE A 74 -0.76 16.01 -3.50
CA ILE A 74 -2.11 15.98 -4.06
C ILE A 74 -3.22 16.03 -3.00
N SER A 75 -2.86 15.91 -1.72
CA SER A 75 -3.79 16.02 -0.60
C SER A 75 -4.24 17.46 -0.41
N SER A 76 -5.50 17.67 -0.04
CA SER A 76 -6.03 18.98 0.32
C SER A 76 -5.28 19.64 1.47
N ALA A 77 -4.67 18.85 2.35
CA ALA A 77 -3.82 19.36 3.43
C ALA A 77 -2.57 20.11 2.92
N ALA A 78 -2.14 19.82 1.69
CA ALA A 78 -1.03 20.50 1.00
C ALA A 78 -1.50 21.39 -0.16
N GLY A 79 -2.80 21.70 -0.25
CA GLY A 79 -3.40 22.52 -1.31
C GLY A 79 -3.75 21.76 -2.59
N GLY A 80 -3.68 20.42 -2.58
CA GLY A 80 -4.11 19.58 -3.69
C GLY A 80 -5.63 19.34 -3.75
N PRO A 81 -6.14 18.73 -4.84
CA PRO A 81 -7.57 18.59 -5.07
C PRO A 81 -8.24 17.42 -4.30
N PHE A 82 -7.46 16.53 -3.67
CA PHE A 82 -8.00 15.32 -3.03
C PHE A 82 -8.22 15.51 -1.53
N PHE A 83 -9.49 15.51 -1.13
CA PHE A 83 -9.90 15.57 0.28
C PHE A 83 -9.85 14.20 0.95
N GLY A 84 -9.71 14.19 2.27
CA GLY A 84 -9.91 12.99 3.08
C GLY A 84 -8.74 12.00 3.08
N VAL A 85 -7.57 12.39 2.58
CA VAL A 85 -6.35 11.57 2.72
C VAL A 85 -6.02 11.41 4.19
N ARG A 86 -6.09 10.17 4.68
CA ARG A 86 -5.91 9.86 6.10
C ARG A 86 -4.43 9.85 6.47
N SER A 87 -4.10 10.43 7.62
CA SER A 87 -2.81 10.21 8.29
C SER A 87 -2.63 8.73 8.63
N LEU A 88 -1.50 8.16 8.23
CA LEU A 88 -1.11 6.78 8.52
C LEU A 88 -0.45 6.63 9.90
N VAL A 89 -0.07 7.75 10.51
CA VAL A 89 0.65 7.80 11.79
C VAL A 89 -0.22 8.23 12.97
N ASN A 90 -1.52 8.48 12.75
CA ASN A 90 -2.43 8.72 13.86
C ASN A 90 -2.69 7.45 14.68
N ASP A 91 -3.08 7.64 15.92
CA ASP A 91 -3.41 6.60 16.89
C ASP A 91 -4.40 5.56 16.39
N THR A 92 -5.40 5.96 15.61
CA THR A 92 -6.45 5.06 15.13
C THR A 92 -5.90 4.07 14.11
N ILE A 93 -5.08 4.53 13.17
CA ILE A 93 -4.46 3.69 12.14
C ILE A 93 -3.27 2.92 12.72
N ALA A 94 -2.50 3.52 13.63
CA ALA A 94 -1.40 2.83 14.31
C ALA A 94 -1.86 1.60 15.10
N ARG A 95 -3.07 1.62 15.67
CA ARG A 95 -3.66 0.46 16.38
C ARG A 95 -4.26 -0.61 15.47
N ARG A 96 -4.34 -0.41 14.15
CA ARG A 96 -4.84 -1.46 13.23
C ARG A 96 -3.84 -2.60 13.14
N THR A 97 -4.32 -3.79 12.77
CA THR A 97 -3.47 -4.98 12.56
C THR A 97 -2.59 -4.81 11.33
N ASP A 98 -1.48 -5.54 11.26
CA ASP A 98 -0.63 -5.58 10.06
C ASP A 98 -1.41 -6.09 8.84
N GLY A 99 -2.26 -7.10 9.05
CA GLY A 99 -3.14 -7.63 8.02
C GLY A 99 -4.18 -6.64 7.52
N TYR A 100 -4.71 -5.76 8.39
CA TYR A 100 -5.55 -4.63 7.95
C TYR A 100 -4.78 -3.69 7.01
N LEU A 101 -3.57 -3.28 7.38
CA LEU A 101 -2.74 -2.41 6.55
C LEU A 101 -2.43 -3.08 5.20
N TYR A 102 -2.08 -4.37 5.22
CA TYR A 102 -1.90 -5.19 4.03
C TYR A 102 -3.13 -5.15 3.12
N ALA A 103 -4.32 -5.39 3.66
CA ALA A 103 -5.56 -5.40 2.89
C ALA A 103 -5.90 -4.03 2.30
N VAL A 104 -5.60 -2.92 3.00
CA VAL A 104 -5.76 -1.56 2.43
C VAL A 104 -4.82 -1.35 1.24
N ILE A 105 -3.60 -1.87 1.26
CA ILE A 105 -2.68 -1.79 0.12
C ILE A 105 -3.23 -2.60 -1.07
N VAL A 106 -3.73 -3.81 -0.81
CA VAL A 106 -4.25 -4.70 -1.86
C VAL A 106 -5.55 -4.16 -2.46
N SER A 107 -6.47 -3.68 -1.63
CA SER A 107 -7.85 -3.38 -1.99
C SER A 107 -8.30 -2.01 -1.49
N GLY A 108 -7.45 -0.99 -1.68
CA GLY A 108 -7.64 0.37 -1.19
C GLY A 108 -8.98 1.00 -1.57
N GLN A 109 -9.58 0.63 -2.71
CA GLN A 109 -10.88 1.20 -3.11
C GLN A 109 -12.03 0.68 -2.24
N VAL A 110 -11.96 -0.56 -1.79
CA VAL A 110 -12.96 -1.18 -0.89
C VAL A 110 -12.69 -0.78 0.56
N MET A 111 -11.41 -0.78 0.96
CA MET A 111 -10.99 -0.64 2.37
C MET A 111 -10.64 0.81 2.76
N GLY A 112 -10.30 1.65 1.79
CA GLY A 112 -9.96 3.06 1.92
C GLY A 112 -11.11 4.00 1.59
N ARG A 113 -12.35 3.53 1.78
CA ARG A 113 -13.60 4.30 1.60
C ARG A 113 -13.77 4.89 0.19
N GLY A 114 -13.32 4.17 -0.84
CA GLY A 114 -13.50 4.55 -2.25
C GLY A 114 -12.53 5.61 -2.78
N LEU A 115 -11.75 6.27 -1.92
CA LEU A 115 -10.84 7.36 -2.33
C LEU A 115 -9.43 6.88 -2.67
N MET A 116 -9.00 5.76 -2.09
CA MET A 116 -7.68 5.18 -2.37
C MET A 116 -7.79 4.20 -3.54
N PRO A 117 -6.96 4.32 -4.60
CA PRO A 117 -6.92 3.35 -5.69
C PRO A 117 -6.52 1.95 -5.22
N ILE A 118 -6.76 0.96 -6.08
CA ILE A 118 -6.24 -0.40 -5.90
C ILE A 118 -4.74 -0.39 -6.26
N TYR A 119 -3.89 -0.90 -5.36
CA TYR A 119 -2.44 -1.06 -5.58
C TYR A 119 -1.98 -2.53 -5.60
N GLY A 120 -2.90 -3.49 -5.39
CA GLY A 120 -2.56 -4.91 -5.37
C GLY A 120 -1.94 -5.44 -6.68
N ASP A 121 -2.16 -4.75 -7.80
CA ASP A 121 -1.55 -5.02 -9.10
C ASP A 121 -0.10 -4.53 -9.21
N LYS A 122 0.27 -3.48 -8.45
CA LYS A 122 1.60 -2.83 -8.49
C LYS A 122 2.52 -3.30 -7.37
N VAL A 123 1.96 -3.55 -6.18
CA VAL A 123 2.69 -4.06 -5.02
C VAL A 123 2.27 -5.51 -4.80
N ARG A 124 3.18 -6.47 -5.00
CA ARG A 124 2.86 -7.91 -5.06
C ARG A 124 3.74 -8.72 -4.12
N GLY A 125 3.25 -9.88 -3.68
CA GLY A 125 4.03 -10.81 -2.86
C GLY A 125 4.55 -10.16 -1.55
N THR A 126 5.84 -10.35 -1.27
CA THR A 126 6.49 -9.89 -0.03
C THR A 126 6.63 -8.37 0.06
N ASP A 127 6.62 -7.66 -1.07
CA ASP A 127 6.75 -6.20 -1.12
C ASP A 127 5.65 -5.49 -0.30
N ARG A 128 4.47 -6.11 -0.18
CA ARG A 128 3.37 -5.59 0.64
C ARG A 128 3.73 -5.61 2.12
N TRP A 129 4.37 -6.69 2.58
CA TRP A 129 4.82 -6.79 3.97
C TRP A 129 6.03 -5.89 4.25
N ASP A 130 6.92 -5.72 3.28
CA ASP A 130 8.00 -4.73 3.37
C ASP A 130 7.42 -3.31 3.51
N LEU A 131 6.36 -2.97 2.76
CA LEU A 131 5.64 -1.70 2.92
C LEU A 131 5.03 -1.56 4.31
N VAL A 132 4.33 -2.59 4.81
CA VAL A 132 3.76 -2.59 6.18
C VAL A 132 4.85 -2.39 7.23
N ASN A 133 5.98 -3.09 7.10
CA ASN A 133 7.14 -2.94 7.97
C ASN A 133 7.66 -1.50 7.99
N TYR A 134 7.79 -0.87 6.81
CA TYR A 134 8.14 0.55 6.73
C TYR A 134 7.10 1.47 7.39
N LEU A 135 5.79 1.25 7.15
CA LEU A 135 4.73 2.02 7.82
C LEU A 135 4.82 1.94 9.35
N ARG A 136 5.16 0.76 9.90
CA ARG A 136 5.39 0.61 11.35
C ARG A 136 6.57 1.43 11.85
N THR A 137 7.62 1.60 11.04
CA THR A 137 8.74 2.50 11.40
C THR A 137 8.32 3.97 11.43
N LEU A 138 7.49 4.42 10.47
CA LEU A 138 6.93 5.77 10.48
C LEU A 138 6.06 6.03 11.71
N GLN A 139 5.21 5.07 12.07
CA GLN A 139 4.37 5.15 13.27
C GLN A 139 5.20 5.20 14.55
N ALA A 140 6.23 4.35 14.66
CA ALA A 140 7.14 4.35 15.80
C ALA A 140 7.90 5.69 15.93
N ALA A 141 8.37 6.27 14.82
CA ALA A 141 9.10 7.54 14.81
C ALA A 141 8.25 8.72 15.30
N VAL A 142 6.93 8.68 15.12
CA VAL A 142 6.00 9.71 15.61
C VAL A 142 5.65 9.49 17.09
N GLN A 143 5.56 8.24 17.52
CA GLN A 143 5.24 7.88 18.91
C GLN A 143 6.44 8.04 19.86
N SER A 144 7.68 7.91 19.36
CA SER A 144 8.87 8.29 20.11
C SER A 144 8.85 9.81 20.33
N PRO A 145 8.62 10.31 21.56
CA PRO A 145 8.72 11.72 21.81
C PRO A 145 10.16 12.12 21.53
N ARG A 146 10.41 13.04 20.59
CA ARG A 146 11.67 13.79 20.61
C ARG A 146 11.76 14.38 22.02
N GLY A 147 12.81 14.01 22.74
CA GLY A 147 12.88 14.07 24.20
C GLY A 147 12.28 15.34 24.80
N ARG A 148 11.52 15.15 25.88
CA ARG A 148 11.44 16.18 26.92
C ARG A 148 12.88 16.49 27.34
N ARG A 149 13.39 17.64 26.92
CA ARG A 149 14.40 18.39 27.64
C ARG A 149 13.71 19.62 28.20
#